data_AF-A0A3D5MZ74-F1
#
_entry.id   AF-A0A3D5MZ74-F1
#
_cell.length_a   1.000
_cell.length_b   1.000
_cell.length_c   1.000
_cell.angle_alpha   90.00
_cell.angle_beta   90.00
_cell.angle_gamma   90.00
#
_symmetry.space_group_name_H-M   'P 1'
#
loop_
_entity.id
_entity.type
_entity.pdbx_description
1 polymer ?
#
loop_
_entity_poly.entity_id
_entity_poly.type
_entity_poly.pdbx_seq_one_letter_code
_entity_poly.pdbx_strand_id
1 'polypeptide(L)'
;MDIESKELRIENTVSSEEMEILNAALKGISGWRFYPIAVITNGGMDYHFICKRHPVMSRLEITIAKIYVRIQQNEPKVLAIEEID
;
A
#
# COMPACT_ATOMS: atom_id res chain seq x y z
N MET A 1 20.35 -6.08 -17.79
CA MET A 1 18.99 -6.36 -18.28
C MET A 1 18.12 -5.31 -17.63
N ASP A 2 17.98 -4.18 -18.32
CA ASP A 2 17.15 -3.08 -17.85
C ASP A 2 15.73 -3.62 -17.73
N ILE A 3 15.23 -3.69 -16.49
CA ILE A 3 13.83 -4.05 -16.24
C ILE A 3 13.04 -2.82 -16.68
N GLU A 4 12.82 -2.74 -17.99
CA GLU A 4 11.84 -1.86 -18.60
C GLU A 4 10.56 -2.04 -17.78
N SER A 5 10.19 -0.95 -17.10
CA SER A 5 9.15 -0.95 -16.09
C SER A 5 7.90 -1.57 -16.69
N LYS A 6 7.56 -2.79 -16.28
CA LYS A 6 6.23 -3.37 -16.54
C LYS A 6 5.22 -2.25 -16.28
N GLU A 7 4.39 -1.95 -17.29
CA GLU A 7 3.43 -0.86 -17.23
C GLU A 7 2.63 -0.95 -15.93
N LEU A 8 2.55 0.18 -15.21
CA LEU A 8 1.72 0.24 -14.01
C LEU A 8 0.26 0.04 -14.41
N ARG A 9 -0.41 -0.87 -13.73
CA ARG A 9 -1.83 -1.14 -13.88
C ARG A 9 -2.56 -0.72 -12.64
N ILE A 10 -3.78 -0.23 -12.83
CA ILE A 10 -4.69 0.11 -11.73
C ILE A 10 -5.66 -1.05 -11.59
N GLU A 11 -5.68 -1.66 -10.41
CA GLU A 11 -6.62 -2.70 -10.05
C GLU A 11 -7.59 -2.14 -9.00
N ASN A 12 -8.88 -2.26 -9.27
CA ASN A 12 -9.97 -1.80 -8.39
C ASN A 12 -10.34 -2.83 -7.31
N THR A 13 -9.62 -3.95 -7.28
CA THR A 13 -9.71 -5.00 -6.27
C THR A 13 -8.30 -5.34 -5.83
N VAL A 14 -8.09 -5.50 -4.52
CA VAL A 14 -6.79 -5.93 -3.99
C VAL A 14 -6.86 -7.43 -3.72
N SER A 15 -5.97 -8.18 -4.34
CA SER A 15 -5.86 -9.63 -4.18
C SER A 15 -5.34 -10.02 -2.79
N SER A 16 -5.52 -11.29 -2.40
CA SER A 16 -4.99 -11.79 -1.12
C SER A 16 -3.46 -11.68 -1.03
N GLU A 17 -2.74 -11.92 -2.12
CA GLU A 17 -1.28 -11.77 -2.17
C GLU A 17 -0.85 -10.31 -1.93
N GLU A 18 -1.54 -9.36 -2.55
CA GLU A 18 -1.27 -7.94 -2.35
C GLU A 18 -1.64 -7.47 -0.95
N MET A 19 -2.70 -8.04 -0.34
CA MET A 19 -3.00 -7.80 1.07
C MET A 19 -1.88 -8.32 1.98
N GLU A 20 -1.31 -9.49 1.70
CA GLU A 20 -0.18 -10.03 2.45
C GLU A 20 1.05 -9.12 2.33
N ILE A 21 1.36 -8.63 1.12
CA ILE A 21 2.42 -7.66 0.86
C ILE A 21 2.20 -6.39 1.67
N LEU A 22 1.00 -5.82 1.63
CA LEU A 22 0.67 -4.60 2.36
C LEU A 22 0.78 -4.80 3.88
N ASN A 23 0.23 -5.90 4.41
CA ASN A 23 0.29 -6.22 5.84
C ASN A 23 1.73 -6.42 6.33
N ALA A 24 2.56 -7.09 5.53
CA ALA A 24 3.97 -7.26 5.84
C ALA A 24 4.72 -5.92 5.80
N ALA A 25 4.44 -5.05 4.82
CA ALA A 25 5.03 -3.71 4.73
C ALA A 25 4.66 -2.83 5.94
N LEU A 26 3.40 -2.92 6.39
CA LEU A 26 2.87 -2.13 7.49
C LEU A 26 3.24 -2.68 8.89
N LYS A 27 3.93 -3.82 8.96
CA LYS A 27 4.32 -4.42 10.24
C LYS A 27 5.18 -3.44 11.05
N GLY A 28 4.67 -3.03 12.20
CA GLY A 28 5.32 -2.08 13.11
C GLY A 28 4.81 -0.63 12.98
N ILE A 29 4.00 -0.32 11.96
CA ILE A 29 3.28 0.95 11.89
C ILE A 29 2.04 0.85 12.78
N SER A 30 1.91 1.78 13.72
CA SER A 30 0.80 1.84 14.69
C SER A 30 0.03 3.15 14.58
N GLY A 31 -1.09 3.26 15.30
CA GLY A 31 -1.95 4.46 15.31
C GLY A 31 -3.02 4.50 14.21
N TRP A 32 -2.87 3.70 13.15
CA TRP A 32 -3.80 3.63 12.02
C TRP A 32 -4.09 2.19 11.60
N ARG A 33 -5.31 1.96 11.10
CA ARG A 33 -5.70 0.77 10.35
C ARG A 33 -5.92 1.17 8.91
N PHE A 34 -5.35 0.40 7.99
CA PHE A 34 -5.44 0.67 6.56
C PHE A 34 -6.32 -0.40 5.91
N TYR A 35 -7.32 0.06 5.17
CA TYR A 35 -8.22 -0.81 4.41
C TYR A 35 -8.03 -0.50 2.92
N PRO A 36 -7.27 -1.31 2.17
CA PRO A 36 -6.99 -1.05 0.77
C PRO A 36 -8.27 -1.12 -0.07
N ILE A 37 -8.44 -0.17 -0.98
CA ILE A 37 -9.57 -0.06 -1.91
C ILE A 37 -9.15 -0.24 -3.37
N ALA A 38 -7.91 0.08 -3.69
CA ALA A 38 -7.32 -0.08 -5.01
C ALA A 38 -5.81 -0.21 -4.87
N VAL A 39 -5.18 -0.77 -5.89
CA VAL A 39 -3.73 -0.88 -5.97
C VAL A 39 -3.26 -0.53 -7.36
N ILE A 40 -2.17 0.22 -7.43
CA ILE A 40 -1.44 0.47 -8.66
C ILE A 40 -0.17 -0.34 -8.59
N THR A 41 0.02 -1.30 -9.48
CA THR A 41 1.16 -2.22 -9.40
C THR A 41 1.70 -2.57 -10.78
N ASN A 42 2.97 -2.97 -10.81
CA ASN A 42 3.57 -3.63 -11.97
C ASN A 42 3.56 -5.17 -11.84
N GLY A 43 2.85 -5.71 -10.84
CA GLY A 43 2.75 -7.14 -10.54
C GLY A 43 4.08 -7.76 -10.13
N GLY A 44 4.97 -6.96 -9.53
CA GLY A 44 6.33 -7.38 -9.21
C GLY A 44 6.87 -6.66 -7.99
N MET A 45 7.49 -5.50 -8.22
CA MET A 45 8.27 -4.81 -7.18
C MET A 45 7.57 -3.60 -6.59
N ASP A 46 6.70 -2.93 -7.35
CA ASP A 46 6.15 -1.63 -6.98
C ASP A 46 4.65 -1.72 -6.78
N TYR A 47 4.18 -1.29 -5.61
CA TYR A 47 2.77 -1.24 -5.25
C TYR A 47 2.43 0.12 -4.65
N HIS A 48 1.36 0.73 -5.15
CA HIS A 48 0.78 1.94 -4.58
C HIS A 48 -0.66 1.64 -4.16
N PHE A 49 -0.85 1.41 -2.87
CA PHE A 49 -2.16 1.12 -2.32
C PHE A 49 -2.89 2.42 -2.04
N ILE A 50 -4.13 2.54 -2.52
CA ILE A 50 -5.06 3.53 -2.03
C ILE A 50 -5.87 2.86 -0.92
N CYS A 51 -5.87 3.46 0.26
CA CYS A 51 -6.45 2.88 1.47
C CYS A 51 -7.41 3.87 2.14
N LYS A 52 -8.51 3.37 2.69
CA LYS A 52 -9.18 4.06 3.80
C LYS A 52 -8.30 3.95 5.03
N ARG A 53 -7.94 5.08 5.62
CA ARG A 53 -7.11 5.18 6.81
C ARG A 53 -8.00 5.47 8.01
N HIS A 54 -8.15 4.48 8.89
CA HIS A 54 -8.94 4.60 10.11
C HIS A 54 -8.01 4.81 11.30
N PRO A 55 -8.17 5.89 12.06
CA PRO A 55 -7.41 6.08 13.28
C PRO A 55 -7.80 5.04 14.32
N VAL A 56 -6.81 4.55 15.07
CA VAL A 56 -7.06 3.69 16.23
C VAL A 56 -7.71 4.51 17.37
N MET A 57 -7.40 5.79 17.45
CA MET A 57 -8.04 6.72 18.39
C MET A 57 -9.32 7.31 17.78
N SER A 58 -10.47 7.04 18.42
CA SER A 58 -11.81 7.32 17.88
C SER A 58 -12.18 8.79 17.64
N ARG A 59 -11.33 9.74 18.02
CA ARG A 59 -11.59 11.18 17.86
C ARG A 59 -11.05 11.77 16.56
N LEU A 60 -10.26 10.99 15.82
CA LEU A 60 -9.69 11.42 14.54
C LEU A 60 -10.60 10.98 13.39
N GLU A 61 -10.59 11.75 12.31
CA GLU A 61 -11.41 11.47 11.13
C GLU A 61 -10.84 10.33 10.29
N ILE A 62 -11.72 9.65 9.54
CA ILE A 62 -11.31 8.66 8.53
C ILE A 62 -10.93 9.44 7.28
N THR A 63 -9.72 9.20 6.79
CA THR A 63 -9.22 9.83 5.56
C THR A 63 -8.76 8.79 4.54
N ILE A 64 -8.31 9.22 3.38
CA ILE A 64 -7.71 8.35 2.37
C ILE A 64 -6.20 8.52 2.42
N ALA A 65 -5.48 7.41 2.29
CA ALA A 65 -4.03 7.43 2.21
C ALA A 65 -3.55 6.65 0.99
N LYS A 66 -2.50 7.15 0.35
CA LYS A 66 -1.70 6.42 -0.62
C LYS A 66 -0.46 5.87 0.07
N ILE A 67 -0.27 4.56 0.00
CA ILE A 67 0.85 3.85 0.63
C ILE A 67 1.73 3.30 -0.47
N TYR A 68 2.98 3.77 -0.50
CA TYR A 68 3.99 3.35 -1.47
C TYR A 68 4.77 2.19 -0.87
N VAL A 69 4.71 1.03 -1.49
CA VAL A 69 5.40 -0.18 -1.06
C VAL A 69 6.31 -0.66 -2.18
N ARG A 70 7.55 -1.01 -1.83
CA ARG A 70 8.49 -1.66 -2.75
C ARG A 70 9.03 -2.95 -2.16
N ILE A 71 9.09 -4.01 -2.97
CA ILE A 71 9.78 -5.25 -2.61
C ILE A 71 11.29 -5.02 -2.75
N GLN A 72 12.03 -5.19 -1.67
CA GLN A 72 13.49 -5.08 -1.63
C GLN A 72 14.06 -6.31 -0.93
N GLN A 73 14.98 -7.02 -1.59
CA GLN A 73 15.58 -8.24 -1.03
C GLN A 73 14.53 -9.26 -0.53
N ASN A 74 13.43 -9.43 -1.28
CA ASN A 74 12.27 -10.27 -0.95
C ASN A 74 11.43 -9.81 0.26
N GLU A 75 11.66 -8.61 0.78
CA GLU A 75 10.84 -8.03 1.84
C GLU A 75 10.09 -6.79 1.34
N PRO A 76 8.78 -6.68 1.60
CA PRO A 76 8.03 -5.47 1.30
C PRO A 76 8.39 -4.36 2.30
N LYS A 77 8.70 -3.16 1.80
CA LYS A 77 9.01 -1.98 2.61
C LYS A 77 8.12 -0.82 2.23
N VAL A 78 7.59 -0.12 3.23
CA VAL A 78 6.92 1.17 3.03
C VAL A 78 7.98 2.21 2.68
N LEU A 79 7.78 2.91 1.56
CA LEU A 79 8.59 4.05 1.15
C LEU A 79 7.97 5.36 1.64
N ALA A 80 6.64 5.48 1.57
CA ALA A 80 5.90 6.66 1.99
C ALA A 80 4.44 6.32 2.30
N ILE A 81 3.82 7.14 3.15
CA ILE A 81 2.38 7.19 3.39
C ILE A 81 1.97 8.64 3.21
N GLU A 82 1.15 8.90 2.20
CA GLU A 82 0.65 10.23 1.86
C GLU A 82 -0.85 10.26 2.13
N GLU A 83 -1.32 11.29 2.80
CA GLU A 83 -2.74 11.57 2.93
C GLU A 83 -3.27 12.20 1.65
N ILE A 84 -4.48 11.85 1.25
CA ILE A 84 -5.20 12.45 0.13
C ILE A 84 -6.31 13.31 0.74
N ASP A 85 -6.11 14.63 0.71
CA ASP A 85 -7.07 15.66 1.12
C ASP A 85 -7.90 16.19 -0.07
#